data_AF-A0AAU9CD12-F1
#
_entry.id   AF-A0AAU9CD12-F1
#
_cell.length_a   1.000
_cell.length_b   1.000
_cell.length_c   1.000
_cell.angle_alpha   90.00
_cell.angle_beta   90.00
_cell.angle_gamma   90.00
#
_symmetry.space_group_name_H-M   'P 1'
#
loop_
_entity.id
_entity.type
_entity.pdbx_description
1 polymer ?
#
loop_
_entity_poly.entity_id
_entity_poly.type
_entity_poly.pdbx_seq_one_letter_code
_entity_poly.pdbx_strand_id
1 'polypeptide(L)'
;MVWVLYQRFLTPPLGLLEVGDIIAVFGAFIAVLIAIEIFINITLYLRSDVMPVRLVVATALMAIARKVIILDFKKLDWPYVAATGVVVLALGVTYWLLHRMETGVGKEEWKK
;
A
#
# COMPACT_ATOMS: atom_id res chain seq x y z
N MET A 1 14.71 -13.24 -3.20
CA MET A 1 14.05 -13.94 -2.09
C MET A 1 14.76 -15.24 -1.73
N VAL A 2 14.87 -16.18 -2.67
CA VAL A 2 15.57 -17.47 -2.46
C VAL A 2 17.02 -17.27 -2.00
N TRP A 3 17.76 -16.34 -2.61
CA TRP A 3 19.14 -16.03 -2.23
C TRP A 3 19.30 -15.54 -0.77
N VAL A 4 18.40 -14.67 -0.30
CA VAL A 4 18.44 -14.11 1.06
C VAL A 4 18.11 -15.18 2.10
N LEU A 5 17.11 -16.01 1.83
CA LEU A 5 16.77 -17.17 2.65
C LEU A 5 17.92 -18.17 2.72
N TYR A 6 18.56 -18.43 1.58
CA TYR A 6 19.71 -19.35 1.49
C TYR A 6 20.90 -18.87 2.33
N GLN A 7 21.23 -17.57 2.27
CA GLN A 7 22.30 -17.00 3.09
C GLN A 7 21.98 -17.07 4.59
N ARG A 8 20.75 -16.77 5.01
CA ARG A 8 20.33 -16.77 6.42
C ARG A 8 20.25 -18.15 7.03
N PHE A 9 19.88 -19.16 6.26
CA PHE A 9 19.81 -20.54 6.70
C PHE A 9 21.19 -21.14 7.03
N LEU A 10 22.24 -20.65 6.34
CA LEU A 10 23.61 -21.13 6.46
C LEU A 10 24.47 -20.33 7.46
N THR A 11 23.98 -19.22 8.01
CA THR A 11 24.67 -18.46 9.06
C THR A 11 24.50 -19.12 10.44
N PRO A 12 25.52 -19.15 11.31
CA PRO A 12 25.40 -19.69 12.67
C PRO A 12 24.50 -18.80 13.56
N PRO A 13 23.62 -19.34 14.44
CA PRO A 13 23.28 -20.74 14.66
C PRO A 13 22.39 -21.30 13.53
N LEU A 14 22.83 -22.43 12.97
CA LEU A 14 22.21 -23.05 11.80
C LEU A 14 20.75 -23.44 12.07
N GLY A 15 19.86 -23.14 11.11
CA GLY A 15 18.45 -23.55 11.15
C GLY A 15 17.52 -22.69 12.01
N LEU A 16 18.01 -21.62 12.64
CA LEU A 16 17.17 -20.65 13.36
C LEU A 16 16.78 -19.49 12.43
N LEU A 17 15.54 -19.51 11.94
CA LEU A 17 14.93 -18.35 11.29
C LEU A 17 14.38 -17.42 12.37
N GLU A 18 14.95 -16.23 12.47
CA GLU A 18 14.40 -15.20 13.35
C GLU A 18 13.13 -14.59 12.75
N VAL A 19 12.26 -14.05 13.61
CA VAL A 19 11.04 -13.34 13.18
C VAL A 19 11.38 -12.22 12.19
N GLY A 20 12.54 -11.57 12.33
CA GLY A 20 13.02 -10.55 11.42
C GLY A 20 13.25 -11.04 9.99
N ASP A 21 13.75 -12.26 9.80
CA ASP A 21 13.97 -12.84 8.48
C ASP A 21 12.66 -13.21 7.80
N ILE A 22 11.68 -13.70 8.58
CA ILE A 22 10.32 -13.97 8.10
C ILE A 22 9.67 -12.65 7.63
N ILE A 23 9.77 -11.59 8.43
CA ILE A 23 9.26 -10.26 8.07
C ILE A 23 9.94 -9.72 6.80
N ALA A 24 11.25 -9.93 6.64
CA ALA A 24 11.98 -9.50 5.43
C ALA A 24 11.49 -10.23 4.17
N VAL A 25 11.23 -11.53 4.28
CA VAL A 25 10.63 -12.34 3.21
C VAL A 25 9.23 -11.83 2.88
N PHE A 26 8.36 -11.66 3.87
CA PHE A 26 7.03 -11.06 3.64
C PHE A 26 7.12 -9.67 2.99
N GLY A 27 8.04 -8.82 3.43
CA GLY A 27 8.25 -7.49 2.85
C GLY A 27 8.59 -7.54 1.36
N ALA A 28 9.44 -8.48 0.94
CA ALA A 28 9.77 -8.68 -0.47
C ALA A 28 8.57 -9.24 -1.28
N PHE A 29 7.75 -10.13 -0.71
CA PHE A 29 6.49 -10.54 -1.35
C PHE A 29 5.51 -9.37 -1.49
N ILE A 30 5.37 -8.54 -0.45
CA ILE A 30 4.54 -7.34 -0.49
C ILE A 30 5.01 -6.38 -1.59
N ALA A 31 6.31 -6.20 -1.77
CA ALA A 31 6.85 -5.35 -2.83
C ALA A 31 6.43 -5.84 -4.23
N VAL A 32 6.45 -7.16 -4.48
CA VAL A 32 5.98 -7.74 -5.75
C VAL A 32 4.47 -7.52 -5.93
N LEU A 33 3.67 -7.71 -4.88
CA LEU A 33 2.22 -7.47 -4.94
C LEU A 33 1.89 -6.01 -5.27
N ILE A 34 2.62 -5.04 -4.69
CA ILE A 34 2.47 -3.62 -5.00
C ILE A 34 2.82 -3.34 -6.48
N ALA A 35 3.87 -3.97 -7.00
CA ALA A 35 4.25 -3.83 -8.41
C ALA A 35 3.14 -4.33 -9.36
N ILE A 36 2.54 -5.48 -9.05
CA ILE A 36 1.40 -6.04 -9.81
C ILE A 36 0.18 -5.11 -9.71
N GLU A 37 -0.11 -4.59 -8.52
CA GLU A 37 -1.24 -3.69 -8.26
C GLU A 37 -1.13 -2.38 -9.07
N ILE A 38 0.08 -1.79 -9.13
CA ILE A 38 0.36 -0.62 -9.96
C ILE A 38 0.26 -0.97 -11.46
N PHE A 39 0.76 -2.13 -11.87
CA PHE A 39 0.68 -2.56 -13.27
C PHE A 39 -0.77 -2.68 -13.77
N ILE A 40 -1.66 -3.20 -12.93
CA ILE A 40 -3.09 -3.28 -13.23
C ILE A 40 -3.69 -1.88 -13.37
N ASN A 41 -3.36 -0.95 -12.47
CA ASN A 41 -3.83 0.44 -12.55
C ASN A 41 -3.38 1.14 -13.85
N ILE A 42 -2.13 0.94 -14.27
CA ILE A 42 -1.59 1.50 -15.52
C ILE A 42 -2.29 0.88 -16.73
N THR A 43 -2.47 -0.44 -16.74
CA THR A 43 -3.17 -1.13 -17.83
C THR A 43 -4.62 -0.64 -17.96
N LEU A 44 -5.30 -0.42 -16.84
CA LEU A 44 -6.66 0.11 -16.83
C LEU A 44 -6.71 1.54 -17.39
N TYR A 45 -5.75 2.39 -17.02
CA TYR A 45 -5.60 3.73 -17.60
C TYR A 45 -5.43 3.67 -19.13
N LEU A 46 -4.51 2.85 -19.63
CA LEU A 46 -4.24 2.71 -21.06
C LEU A 46 -5.42 2.14 -21.86
N ARG A 47 -6.28 1.32 -21.22
CA ARG A 47 -7.43 0.71 -21.88
C ARG A 47 -8.66 1.60 -21.91
N SER A 48 -8.81 2.48 -20.93
CA SER A 48 -10.04 3.27 -20.71
C SER A 48 -9.91 4.72 -21.19
N ASP A 49 -8.70 5.18 -21.53
CA ASP A 49 -8.33 6.57 -21.87
C ASP A 49 -8.70 7.63 -20.79
N VAL A 50 -9.22 7.17 -19.65
CA VAL A 50 -9.54 7.97 -18.47
C VAL A 50 -8.73 7.45 -17.30
N MET A 51 -8.12 8.35 -16.52
CA MET A 51 -7.52 7.96 -15.24
C MET A 51 -8.64 7.63 -14.24
N PRO A 52 -8.79 6.37 -13.79
CA PRO A 52 -9.74 6.03 -12.73
C PRO A 52 -9.14 6.47 -11.39
N VAL A 53 -9.15 7.78 -11.13
CA VAL A 53 -8.49 8.42 -9.97
C VAL A 53 -8.95 7.79 -8.66
N ARG A 54 -10.22 7.38 -8.55
CA ARG A 54 -10.76 6.60 -7.43
C ARG A 54 -9.97 5.32 -7.17
N LEU A 55 -9.68 4.53 -8.21
CA LEU A 55 -8.99 3.25 -8.06
C LEU A 55 -7.52 3.47 -7.65
N VAL A 56 -6.88 4.49 -8.21
CA VAL A 56 -5.50 4.86 -7.87
C VAL A 56 -5.40 5.34 -6.41
N VAL A 57 -6.35 6.17 -5.95
CA VAL A 57 -6.35 6.63 -4.55
C VAL A 57 -6.71 5.49 -3.59
N ALA A 58 -7.63 4.59 -3.97
CA ALA A 58 -7.94 3.40 -3.17
C ALA A 58 -6.74 2.46 -3.01
N THR A 59 -5.99 2.22 -4.10
CA THR A 59 -4.76 1.40 -4.07
C THR A 59 -3.63 2.09 -3.27
N ALA A 60 -3.51 3.41 -3.34
CA ALA A 60 -2.59 4.16 -2.47
C ALA A 60 -2.95 4.02 -0.98
N LEU A 61 -4.24 4.13 -0.62
CA LEU A 61 -4.72 3.87 0.74
C LEU A 61 -4.43 2.44 1.20
N MET A 62 -4.68 1.44 0.35
CA MET A 62 -4.40 0.04 0.61
C MET A 62 -2.89 -0.23 0.82
N ALA A 63 -2.03 0.40 0.02
CA ALA A 63 -0.58 0.31 0.15
C ALA A 63 -0.08 0.89 1.48
N ILE A 64 -0.59 2.04 1.92
CA ILE A 64 -0.23 2.63 3.22
C ILE A 64 -0.77 1.78 4.37
N ALA A 65 -2.01 1.30 4.29
CA ALA A 65 -2.56 0.40 5.31
C ALA A 65 -1.67 -0.83 5.51
N ARG A 66 -1.19 -1.42 4.41
CA ARG A 66 -0.26 -2.56 4.43
C ARG A 66 1.10 -2.20 5.05
N LYS A 67 1.60 -0.98 4.82
CA LYS A 67 2.83 -0.47 5.45
C LYS A 67 2.65 -0.35 6.97
N VAL A 68 1.52 0.19 7.43
CA VAL A 68 1.24 0.43 8.87
C VAL A 68 1.14 -0.88 9.66
N ILE A 69 0.55 -1.94 9.08
CA ILE A 69 0.45 -3.27 9.71
C ILE A 69 1.84 -3.86 10.02
N ILE A 70 2.84 -3.55 9.20
CA ILE A 70 4.19 -4.14 9.28
C ILE A 70 5.13 -3.26 10.15
N LEU A 71 4.70 -2.09 10.61
CA LEU A 71 5.55 -1.19 11.41
C LEU A 71 5.92 -1.82 12.77
N ASP A 72 7.20 -1.72 13.12
CA ASP A 72 7.72 -2.10 14.43
C ASP A 72 7.74 -0.87 15.36
N PHE A 73 6.70 -0.73 16.17
CA PHE A 73 6.55 0.39 17.11
C PHE A 73 7.59 0.39 18.24
N LYS A 74 8.41 -0.66 18.39
CA LYS A 74 9.51 -0.66 19.37
C LYS A 74 10.76 0.05 18.86
N LYS A 75 10.88 0.25 17.54
CA LYS A 75 12.06 0.86 16.89
C LYS A 75 11.79 2.26 16.35
N LEU A 76 10.53 2.72 16.39
CA LEU A 76 10.09 3.97 15.80
C LEU A 76 9.74 4.98 16.89
N ASP A 77 10.34 6.17 16.80
CA ASP A 77 9.96 7.28 17.66
C ASP A 77 8.54 7.78 17.35
N TRP A 78 7.88 8.31 18.37
CA TRP A 78 6.54 8.89 18.29
C TRP A 78 6.29 9.82 17.09
N PRO A 79 7.22 10.72 16.69
CA PRO A 79 7.01 11.62 15.56
C PRO A 79 6.81 10.88 14.24
N TYR A 80 7.48 9.74 14.02
CA TYR A 80 7.32 8.94 12.80
C TYR A 80 5.93 8.31 12.73
N VAL A 81 5.44 7.81 13.86
CA VAL A 81 4.09 7.23 13.94
C VAL A 81 3.03 8.30 13.70
N ALA A 82 3.17 9.47 14.34
CA ALA A 82 2.27 10.60 14.14
C ALA A 82 2.27 11.10 12.69
N ALA A 83 3.45 11.25 12.07
CA ALA A 83 3.57 11.63 10.66
C ALA A 83 2.88 10.63 9.72
N THR A 84 3.03 9.33 9.99
CA THR A 84 2.35 8.28 9.22
C THR A 84 0.82 8.39 9.36
N GLY A 85 0.32 8.68 10.57
CA GLY A 85 -1.10 8.93 10.81
C GLY A 85 -1.65 10.12 10.02
N VAL A 86 -0.89 11.22 9.95
CA VAL A 86 -1.27 12.40 9.15
C VAL A 86 -1.39 12.06 7.66
N VAL A 87 -0.44 11.27 7.12
CA VAL A 87 -0.49 10.84 5.71
C VAL A 87 -1.72 9.94 5.45
N VAL A 88 -2.02 9.01 6.36
CA VAL A 88 -3.23 8.16 6.26
C VAL A 88 -4.49 9.01 6.25
N LEU A 89 -4.59 10.00 7.14
CA LEU A 89 -5.74 10.90 7.20
C LEU A 89 -5.87 11.74 5.92
N ALA A 90 -4.77 12.29 5.39
CA ALA A 90 -4.77 13.08 4.16
C ALA A 90 -5.26 12.26 2.95
N LEU A 91 -4.83 10.99 2.84
CA LEU A 91 -5.32 10.09 1.79
C LEU A 91 -6.78 9.71 2.01
N GLY A 92 -7.20 9.48 3.26
CA GLY A 92 -8.60 9.17 3.60
C GLY A 92 -9.54 10.31 3.23
N VAL A 93 -9.16 11.55 3.53
CA VAL A 93 -9.91 12.76 3.14
C VAL A 93 -9.97 12.90 1.62
N THR A 94 -8.85 12.67 0.92
CA THR A 94 -8.81 12.69 -0.55
C THR A 94 -9.79 11.68 -1.15
N TYR A 95 -9.80 10.45 -0.64
CA TYR A 95 -10.71 9.40 -1.11
C TYR A 95 -12.18 9.75 -0.84
N TRP A 96 -12.49 10.29 0.34
CA TRP A 96 -13.83 10.73 0.69
C TRP A 96 -14.32 11.86 -0.21
N LEU A 97 -13.46 12.84 -0.51
CA LEU A 97 -13.80 13.97 -1.35
C LEU A 97 -14.07 13.53 -2.80
N LEU A 98 -13.22 12.66 -3.37
CA LEU A 98 -13.44 12.07 -4.69
C LEU A 98 -14.77 11.34 -4.79
N HIS A 99 -15.13 10.56 -3.76
CA HIS A 99 -16.44 9.89 -3.70
C HIS A 99 -17.62 10.86 -3.70
N ARG A 100 -17.48 11.98 -3.01
CA ARG A 100 -18.53 12.99 -2.92
C ARG A 100 -18.74 13.75 -4.24
N MET A 101 -17.68 13.98 -5.01
CA MET A 101 -17.80 14.66 -6.31
C MET A 101 -18.52 13.78 -7.33
N GLU A 102 -18.19 12.48 -7.41
CA GLU A 102 -18.84 11.54 -8.33
C GLU A 102 -20.33 11.38 -8.03
N THR A 103 -20.71 11.31 -6.75
CA THR A 103 -22.12 11.21 -6.33
C THR A 103 -22.91 12.50 -6.57
N GLY A 104 -22.24 13.64 -6.73
CA GLY A 104 -22.84 14.92 -7.13
C GLY A 104 -23.15 14.99 -8.63
N VAL A 105 -22.23 14.51 -9.48
CA VAL A 105 -22.36 14.53 -10.95
C VAL A 105 -23.61 13.77 -11.43
N GLY A 106 -23.91 12.62 -10.82
CA GLY A 106 -25.09 11.82 -11.17
C GLY A 106 -26.44 12.47 -10.84
N LYS A 107 -26.48 13.55 -10.05
CA LYS A 107 -27.73 14.27 -9.71
C LYS A 107 -28.02 15.47 -10.62
N GLU A 108 -27.03 16.01 -11.32
CA GLU A 108 -27.23 17.14 -12.25
C GLU A 108 -27.78 16.69 -13.62
N GLU A 109 -27.43 15.49 -14.08
CA GLU A 109 -27.94 14.95 -15.36
C GLU A 109 -29.43 14.61 -15.34
N TRP A 110 -30.03 14.33 -14.18
CA TRP A 110 -31.46 14.06 -14.02
C TRP A 110 -32.32 15.31 -13.79
N LYS A 111 -31.69 16.50 -13.78
CA LYS A 111 -32.36 17.79 -13.55
C LYS A 111 -32.42 18.68 -14.80
N LYS A 112 -31.93 18.21 -15.95
CA LYS A 112 -32.15 18.79 -17.29
C LYS A 112 -33.13 17.93 -18.07
#